data_AF-A0AA41Q3Y8-F1
#
_entry.id   AF-A0AA41Q3Y8-F1
#
_cell.length_a   1.000
_cell.length_b   1.000
_cell.length_c   1.000
_cell.angle_alpha   90.00
_cell.angle_beta   90.00
_cell.angle_gamma   90.00
#
_symmetry.space_group_name_H-M   'P 1'
#
loop_
_entity.id
_entity.type
_entity.pdbx_description
1 polymer ?
#
loop_
_entity_poly.entity_id
_entity_poly.type
_entity_poly.pdbx_seq_one_letter_code
_entity_poly.pdbx_strand_id
1 'polypeptide(L)'
;MGTWGTGPFDRDSVGDFVDAVGACDSAAATALVHAALECVATGPGRHYGGEAVAAAALLAIQLPGGGAYTGNEDGLPALPAFPAELPGLAMDALEVVLHGGCDVSSGWVDPADEAQWRAGVIRIRSVPAAA
;
A
#
# COMPACT_ATOMS: atom_id res chain seq x y z
N MET A 1 -2.24 -24.02 4.91
CA MET A 1 -2.28 -22.62 5.38
C MET A 1 -1.62 -21.78 4.31
N GLY A 2 -2.41 -21.41 3.31
CA GLY A 2 -2.05 -20.50 2.25
C GLY A 2 -3.34 -19.73 2.02
N THR A 3 -3.37 -18.44 2.36
CA THR A 3 -4.68 -17.79 2.51
C THR A 3 -4.67 -16.28 2.37
N TRP A 4 -3.52 -15.64 2.15
CA TRP A 4 -3.53 -14.22 1.77
C TRP A 4 -4.00 -14.14 0.33
N GLY A 5 -4.95 -13.25 0.05
CA GLY A 5 -5.25 -12.88 -1.34
C GLY A 5 -4.09 -12.10 -1.97
N THR A 6 -4.20 -11.80 -3.27
CA THR A 6 -3.13 -11.14 -4.03
C THR A 6 -3.33 -9.62 -4.15
N GLY A 7 -4.41 -9.10 -3.57
CA GLY A 7 -4.75 -7.69 -3.51
C GLY A 7 -3.94 -6.93 -2.45
N PRO A 8 -3.87 -5.59 -2.56
CA PRO A 8 -3.08 -4.75 -1.67
C PRO A 8 -3.61 -4.69 -0.23
N PHE A 9 -4.83 -5.19 0.02
CA PHE A 9 -5.50 -5.18 1.32
C PHE A 9 -5.71 -6.59 1.90
N ASP A 10 -5.31 -7.64 1.19
CA ASP A 10 -5.69 -9.03 1.53
C ASP A 10 -4.82 -9.67 2.63
N ARG A 11 -4.04 -8.86 3.35
CA ARG A 11 -3.18 -9.28 4.45
C ARG A 11 -3.75 -8.77 5.77
N ASP A 12 -3.83 -9.61 6.79
CA ASP A 12 -4.49 -9.25 8.07
C ASP A 12 -3.90 -7.98 8.69
N SER A 13 -2.57 -7.81 8.66
CA SER A 13 -1.90 -6.61 9.20
C SER A 13 -2.28 -5.31 8.45
N VAL A 14 -2.78 -5.43 7.23
CA VAL A 14 -3.22 -4.30 6.42
C VAL A 14 -4.63 -3.86 6.78
N GLY A 15 -5.50 -4.77 7.23
CA GLY A 15 -6.84 -4.44 7.70
C GLY A 15 -6.79 -3.42 8.85
N ASP A 16 -6.01 -3.74 9.89
CA ASP A 16 -5.79 -2.85 11.05
C ASP A 16 -5.27 -1.46 10.63
N PHE A 17 -4.39 -1.41 9.62
CA PHE A 17 -3.84 -0.16 9.11
C PHE A 17 -4.90 0.68 8.39
N VAL A 18 -5.70 0.08 7.51
CA VAL A 18 -6.77 0.77 6.78
C VAL A 18 -7.82 1.31 7.75
N ASP A 19 -8.21 0.52 8.76
CA ASP A 19 -9.14 0.94 9.79
C ASP A 19 -8.57 2.11 10.62
N ALA A 20 -7.29 2.06 10.97
CA ALA A 20 -6.63 3.15 11.69
C ALA A 20 -6.61 4.45 10.87
N VAL A 21 -6.33 4.37 9.56
CA VAL A 21 -6.37 5.54 8.66
C VAL A 21 -7.79 6.12 8.60
N GLY A 22 -8.82 5.27 8.53
CA GLY A 22 -10.22 5.70 8.48
C GLY A 22 -10.78 6.26 9.77
N ALA A 23 -10.24 5.84 10.92
CA ALA A 23 -10.65 6.32 12.24
C ALA A 23 -10.02 7.67 12.63
N CYS A 24 -9.00 8.11 11.88
CA CYS A 24 -8.22 9.32 12.17
C CYS A 24 -8.82 10.58 11.54
N ASP A 25 -8.47 11.75 12.10
CA ASP A 25 -8.64 13.01 11.38
C ASP A 25 -7.68 13.12 10.19
N SER A 26 -7.89 14.11 9.32
CA SER A 26 -7.10 14.25 8.09
C SER A 26 -5.60 14.40 8.33
N ALA A 27 -5.19 15.03 9.42
CA ALA A 27 -3.77 15.24 9.74
C ALA A 27 -3.13 13.95 10.24
N ALA A 28 -3.81 13.23 11.14
CA ALA A 28 -3.35 11.96 11.67
C ALA A 28 -3.34 10.86 10.59
N ALA A 29 -4.36 10.79 9.74
CA ALA A 29 -4.40 9.88 8.59
C ALA A 29 -3.24 10.12 7.62
N THR A 30 -2.95 11.40 7.31
CA THR A 30 -1.80 11.78 6.47
C THR A 30 -0.48 11.37 7.11
N ALA A 31 -0.31 11.59 8.41
CA ALA A 31 0.90 11.20 9.13
C ALA A 31 1.10 9.68 9.17
N LEU A 32 0.04 8.89 9.35
CA LEU A 32 0.09 7.43 9.31
C LEU A 32 0.53 6.91 7.93
N VAL A 33 -0.07 7.43 6.87
CA VAL A 33 0.29 7.09 5.49
C VAL A 33 1.74 7.47 5.19
N HIS A 34 2.17 8.68 5.57
CA HIS A 34 3.56 9.11 5.41
C HIS A 34 4.53 8.18 6.14
N ALA A 35 4.26 7.88 7.41
CA ALA A 35 5.14 7.06 8.25
C ALA A 35 5.29 5.63 7.71
N ALA A 36 4.20 5.02 7.22
CA ALA A 36 4.25 3.69 6.62
C ALA A 36 5.16 3.66 5.38
N LEU A 37 5.04 4.67 4.51
CA LEU A 37 5.87 4.78 3.31
C LEU A 37 7.34 5.09 3.64
N GLU A 38 7.60 6.05 4.53
CA GLU A 38 8.94 6.46 4.94
C GLU A 38 9.71 5.30 5.61
N CYS A 39 9.05 4.52 6.48
CA CYS A 39 9.63 3.34 7.10
C CYS A 39 10.22 2.35 6.10
N VAL A 40 9.56 2.17 4.94
CA VAL A 40 10.00 1.26 3.88
C VAL A 40 10.98 1.93 2.93
N ALA A 41 10.77 3.19 2.54
CA ALA A 41 11.60 3.90 1.58
C ALA A 41 13.01 4.20 2.13
N THR A 42 13.11 4.64 3.39
CA THR A 42 14.37 5.14 3.97
C THR A 42 14.77 4.47 5.28
N GLY A 43 13.85 3.78 5.93
CA GLY A 43 14.05 3.14 7.23
C GLY A 43 14.46 1.67 7.18
N PRO A 44 14.66 1.03 8.35
CA PRO A 44 14.85 -0.42 8.44
C PRO A 44 13.54 -1.20 8.28
N GLY A 45 12.44 -0.55 7.88
CA GLY A 45 11.05 -0.99 8.01
C GLY A 45 10.62 -2.12 7.08
N ARG A 46 11.40 -3.21 7.03
CA ARG A 46 11.12 -4.41 6.24
C ARG A 46 9.81 -5.10 6.62
N HIS A 47 9.26 -4.83 7.79
CA HIS A 47 8.01 -5.42 8.29
C HIS A 47 6.75 -4.62 7.92
N TYR A 48 6.90 -3.40 7.39
CA TYR A 48 5.79 -2.53 7.00
C TYR A 48 5.47 -2.60 5.50
N GLY A 49 5.93 -3.65 4.81
CA GLY A 49 5.80 -3.76 3.36
C GLY A 49 4.34 -3.85 2.90
N GLY A 50 3.48 -4.50 3.68
CA GLY A 50 2.04 -4.57 3.39
C GLY A 50 1.36 -3.22 3.56
N GLU A 51 1.62 -2.55 4.68
CA GLU A 51 1.08 -1.23 5.02
C GLU A 51 1.53 -0.17 4.02
N ALA A 52 2.78 -0.24 3.55
CA ALA A 52 3.28 0.65 2.50
C ALA A 52 2.58 0.40 1.15
N VAL A 53 2.30 -0.86 0.78
CA VAL A 53 1.52 -1.18 -0.42
C VAL A 53 0.08 -0.68 -0.28
N ALA A 54 -0.54 -0.83 0.88
CA ALA A 54 -1.87 -0.28 1.17
C ALA A 54 -1.89 1.24 1.11
N ALA A 55 -0.94 1.91 1.78
CA ALA A 55 -0.76 3.36 1.74
C ALA A 55 -0.64 3.87 0.29
N ALA A 56 0.16 3.20 -0.53
CA ALA A 56 0.30 3.54 -1.95
C ALA A 56 -1.00 3.29 -2.74
N ALA A 57 -1.76 2.23 -2.43
CA ALA A 57 -3.07 1.97 -3.05
C ALA A 57 -4.09 3.05 -2.69
N LEU A 58 -4.15 3.48 -1.42
CA LEU A 58 -5.02 4.57 -0.94
C LEU A 58 -4.71 5.89 -1.66
N LEU A 59 -3.44 6.19 -1.89
CA LEU A 59 -3.01 7.34 -2.70
C LEU A 59 -3.45 7.19 -4.16
N ALA A 60 -3.18 6.03 -4.76
CA ALA A 60 -3.46 5.75 -6.17
C ALA A 60 -4.96 5.92 -6.50
N ILE A 61 -5.87 5.59 -5.59
CA ILE A 61 -7.33 5.73 -5.80
C ILE A 61 -7.75 7.19 -5.99
N GLN A 62 -7.03 8.13 -5.37
CA GLN A 62 -7.33 9.56 -5.50
C GLN A 62 -6.75 10.18 -6.77
N LEU A 63 -5.88 9.46 -7.48
CA LEU A 63 -5.20 9.96 -8.66
C LEU A 63 -5.96 9.61 -9.95
N PRO A 64 -5.90 10.48 -10.99
CA PRO A 64 -6.46 10.15 -12.30
C PRO A 64 -5.84 8.87 -12.87
N GLY A 65 -6.68 7.90 -13.22
CA GLY A 65 -6.22 6.58 -13.69
C GLY A 65 -5.91 5.58 -12.58
N GLY A 66 -6.14 5.96 -11.32
CA GLY A 66 -6.23 5.04 -10.19
C GLY A 66 -7.26 3.94 -10.45
N GLY A 67 -6.86 2.69 -10.21
CA GLY A 67 -7.79 1.56 -10.27
C GLY A 67 -8.84 1.67 -9.16
N ALA A 68 -10.05 1.16 -9.43
CA ALA A 68 -10.98 0.83 -8.35
C ALA A 68 -10.45 -0.42 -7.65
N TYR A 69 -9.71 -0.23 -6.56
CA TYR A 69 -9.40 -1.34 -5.66
C TYR A 69 -10.62 -1.52 -4.76
N THR A 70 -11.17 -2.73 -4.74
CA THR A 70 -12.12 -3.10 -3.68
C THR A 70 -11.31 -3.07 -2.38
N GLY A 71 -11.78 -2.29 -1.40
CA GLY A 71 -11.22 -2.32 -0.04
C GLY A 71 -11.44 -3.68 0.62
N ASN A 72 -11.32 -3.72 1.94
CA ASN A 72 -11.70 -4.89 2.73
C ASN A 72 -13.21 -5.20 2.55
N GLU A 73 -13.71 -6.21 3.27
CA GLU A 73 -15.13 -6.61 3.22
C GLU A 73 -16.12 -5.45 3.51
N ASP A 74 -15.67 -4.39 4.17
CA ASP A 74 -16.43 -3.19 4.53
C ASP A 74 -16.22 -2.01 3.56
N GLY A 75 -15.35 -2.14 2.56
CA GLY A 75 -15.00 -1.09 1.61
C GLY A 75 -13.80 -0.24 2.04
N LEU A 76 -13.68 0.97 1.51
CA LEU A 76 -12.60 1.89 1.88
C LEU A 76 -13.14 3.03 2.74
N PRO A 77 -12.37 3.49 3.75
CA PRO A 77 -12.77 4.62 4.56
C PRO A 77 -12.81 5.91 3.74
N ALA A 78 -13.48 6.94 4.27
CA ALA A 78 -13.41 8.28 3.72
C ALA A 78 -11.99 8.83 3.86
N LEU A 79 -11.27 8.97 2.74
CA LEU A 79 -9.88 9.40 2.76
C LEU A 79 -9.76 10.94 2.70
N PRO A 80 -8.81 11.54 3.43
CA PRO A 80 -8.47 12.94 3.23
C PRO A 80 -7.79 13.14 1.87
N ALA A 81 -7.78 14.38 1.40
CA ALA A 81 -6.92 14.76 0.28
C ALA A 81 -5.46 14.70 0.75
N PHE A 82 -4.70 13.77 0.17
CA PHE A 82 -3.31 13.57 0.55
C PHE A 82 -2.37 14.63 -0.07
N PRO A 83 -1.28 15.01 0.63
CA PRO A 83 -0.28 15.93 0.10
C PRO A 83 0.41 15.41 -1.18
N ALA A 84 0.81 16.33 -2.06
CA ALA A 84 1.35 16.03 -3.40
C ALA A 84 2.76 15.40 -3.37
N GLU A 85 3.45 15.45 -2.24
CA GLU A 85 4.74 14.80 -2.00
C GLU A 85 4.62 13.29 -1.75
N LEU A 86 3.47 12.81 -1.27
CA LEU A 86 3.28 11.41 -0.90
C LEU A 86 3.34 10.43 -2.09
N PRO A 87 2.84 10.74 -3.30
CA PRO A 87 3.02 9.88 -4.46
C PRO A 87 4.49 9.56 -4.79
N GLY A 88 5.39 10.53 -4.66
CA GLY A 88 6.82 10.30 -4.87
C GLY A 88 7.40 9.33 -3.85
N LEU A 89 7.10 9.57 -2.56
CA LEU A 89 7.50 8.68 -1.47
C LEU A 89 6.91 7.27 -1.62
N ALA A 90 5.68 7.15 -2.13
CA ALA A 90 5.05 5.88 -2.41
C ALA A 90 5.78 5.10 -3.52
N MET A 91 6.23 5.78 -4.57
CA MET A 91 7.03 5.13 -5.62
C MET A 91 8.33 4.54 -5.08
N ASP A 92 9.03 5.28 -4.21
CA ASP A 92 10.27 4.84 -3.59
C ASP A 92 10.04 3.62 -2.67
N ALA A 93 8.99 3.67 -1.84
CA ALA A 93 8.62 2.56 -0.97
C ALA A 93 8.26 1.29 -1.78
N LEU A 94 7.44 1.42 -2.82
CA LEU A 94 7.06 0.30 -3.67
C LEU A 94 8.25 -0.30 -4.43
N GLU A 95 9.24 0.51 -4.78
CA GLU A 95 10.47 0.02 -5.38
C GLU A 95 11.25 -0.88 -4.42
N VAL A 96 11.37 -0.50 -3.15
CA VAL A 96 11.99 -1.34 -2.11
C VAL A 96 11.22 -2.66 -1.93
N VAL A 97 9.88 -2.60 -1.92
CA VAL A 97 9.02 -3.80 -1.82
C VAL A 97 9.27 -4.77 -2.99
N LEU A 98 9.29 -4.25 -4.23
CA LEU A 98 9.47 -5.07 -5.44
C LEU A 98 10.86 -5.73 -5.53
N HIS A 99 11.89 -5.08 -5.00
CA HIS A 99 13.26 -5.62 -4.96
C HIS A 99 13.51 -6.61 -3.82
N GLY A 100 12.47 -7.06 -3.12
CA GLY A 100 12.61 -8.05 -2.05
C GLY A 100 13.04 -7.44 -0.72
N GLY A 101 12.92 -6.12 -0.55
CA GLY A 101 13.37 -5.41 0.65
C GLY A 101 12.50 -5.68 1.88
N CYS A 102 11.29 -6.21 1.70
CA CYS A 102 10.27 -6.34 2.74
C CYS A 102 9.75 -7.77 2.90
N ASP A 103 9.19 -8.06 4.07
CA ASP A 103 8.60 -9.34 4.46
C ASP A 103 7.53 -9.83 3.48
N VAL A 104 6.74 -8.92 2.93
CA VAL A 104 5.67 -9.15 1.95
C VAL A 104 6.16 -9.77 0.63
N SER A 105 7.45 -9.64 0.32
CA SER A 105 8.07 -10.26 -0.85
C SER A 105 8.41 -11.74 -0.65
N SER A 106 8.20 -12.27 0.56
CA SER A 106 8.59 -13.63 0.97
C SER A 106 7.40 -14.41 1.53
N GLY A 107 7.53 -15.74 1.60
CA GLY A 107 6.49 -16.60 2.19
C GLY A 107 5.34 -16.98 1.24
N TRP A 108 5.44 -16.66 -0.05
CA TRP A 108 4.54 -17.15 -1.08
C TRP A 108 4.72 -18.65 -1.30
N VAL A 109 3.61 -19.40 -1.27
CA VAL A 109 3.60 -20.85 -1.49
C VAL A 109 3.39 -21.18 -2.96
N ASP A 110 2.54 -20.42 -3.65
CA ASP A 110 2.30 -20.53 -5.09
C ASP A 110 3.03 -19.39 -5.84
N PRO A 111 3.95 -19.72 -6.77
CA PRO A 111 4.60 -18.73 -7.63
C PRO A 111 3.64 -17.90 -8.49
N ALA A 112 2.47 -18.45 -8.84
CA ALA A 112 1.45 -17.72 -9.60
C ALA A 112 0.82 -16.60 -8.76
N ASP A 113 0.55 -16.87 -7.47
CA ASP A 113 0.03 -15.88 -6.54
C ASP A 113 1.07 -14.77 -6.28
N GLU A 114 2.34 -15.13 -6.11
CA GLU A 114 3.43 -14.13 -6.01
C GLU A 114 3.47 -13.24 -7.24
N ALA A 115 3.40 -13.83 -8.44
CA ALA A 115 3.45 -13.09 -9.70
C ALA A 115 2.24 -12.15 -9.84
N GLN A 116 1.05 -12.61 -9.45
CA GLN A 116 -0.17 -11.80 -9.47
C GLN A 116 -0.10 -10.63 -8.49
N TRP A 117 0.37 -10.86 -7.26
CA TRP A 117 0.58 -9.80 -6.27
C TRP A 117 1.61 -8.77 -6.76
N ARG A 118 2.77 -9.22 -7.28
CA ARG A 118 3.78 -8.33 -7.86
C ARG A 118 3.22 -7.48 -9.00
N ALA A 119 2.40 -8.06 -9.88
CA ALA A 119 1.74 -7.32 -10.96
C ALA A 119 0.78 -6.25 -10.42
N GLY A 120 0.08 -6.53 -9.32
CA GLY A 120 -0.75 -5.56 -8.59
C GLY A 120 0.07 -4.37 -8.06
N VAL A 121 1.19 -4.66 -7.38
CA VAL A 121 2.11 -3.63 -6.86
C VAL A 121 2.69 -2.76 -7.97
N ILE A 122 3.09 -3.36 -9.10
CA ILE A 122 3.58 -2.63 -10.28
C ILE A 122 2.49 -1.71 -10.84
N ARG A 123 1.22 -2.16 -10.90
CA ARG A 123 0.10 -1.32 -11.34
C ARG A 123 -0.08 -0.12 -10.43
N ILE A 124 -0.03 -0.29 -9.11
CA ILE A 124 -0.13 0.82 -8.14
C ILE A 124 0.99 1.84 -8.38
N ARG A 125 2.24 1.38 -8.53
CA ARG A 125 3.40 2.25 -8.81
C ARG A 125 3.30 2.99 -10.14
N SER A 126 2.57 2.44 -11.12
CA SER A 126 2.44 3.05 -12.45
C SER A 126 1.42 4.19 -12.52
N VAL A 127 0.67 4.44 -11.44
CA VAL A 127 -0.27 5.56 -11.39
C VAL A 127 0.52 6.87 -11.32
N PRO A 128 0.37 7.76 -12.31
CA PRO A 128 1.15 8.99 -12.35
C PRO A 128 0.78 9.90 -11.18
N ALA A 129 1.79 10.43 -10.49
CA ALA A 129 1.60 11.56 -9.59
C ALA A 129 0.98 12.72 -10.40
N ALA A 130 -0.11 13.30 -9.91
CA ALA A 130 -0.69 14.47 -10.56
C ALA A 130 0.38 15.58 -10.59
N ALA A 131 0.63 16.10 -11.80
CA ALA A 131 1.63 17.15 -12.06
C ALA A 131 1.20 18.52 -11.55
#